data_AF-A0A961URP0-F1
#
_entry.id   AF-A0A961URP0-F1
#
_cell.length_a   1.000
_cell.length_b   1.000
_cell.length_c   1.000
_cell.angle_alpha   90.00
_cell.angle_beta   90.00
_cell.angle_gamma   90.00
#
_symmetry.space_group_name_H-M   'P 1'
#
loop_
_entity.id
_entity.type
_entity.pdbx_description
1 polymer ?
#
loop_
_entity_poly.entity_id
_entity_poly.type
_entity_poly.pdbx_seq_one_letter_code
_entity_poly.pdbx_strand_id
1 'polypeptide(L)'
;MRVYYDRDADLNLIKSKKVLIIGYGSQGRAHALNLKDSGVKEVGVALRPGSATAKKAEADGFKVMSVAEGAKWADMMMMATPDELQADIYRGEIAGNIRDGAAIAFAHGLNVHFNLIEPKSTIDVVM
;
A
#
# COMPACT_ATOMS: atom_id res chain seq x y z
N MET A 1 7.90 18.59 -19.85
CA MET A 1 7.58 17.24 -19.34
C MET A 1 8.88 16.55 -18.99
N ARG A 2 9.02 16.06 -17.75
CA ARG A 2 10.17 15.26 -17.33
C ARG A 2 9.76 13.80 -17.37
N VAL A 3 10.58 12.94 -17.95
CA VAL A 3 10.32 11.50 -18.12
C VAL A 3 11.43 10.74 -17.44
N TYR A 4 11.09 9.66 -16.74
CA TYR A 4 12.01 8.84 -15.96
C TYR A 4 12.03 7.42 -16.52
N TYR A 5 13.18 6.76 -16.40
CA TYR A 5 13.44 5.39 -16.82
C TYR A 5 14.19 4.63 -15.72
N ASP A 6 14.47 3.33 -15.94
CA ASP A 6 15.19 2.49 -14.97
C ASP A 6 16.54 3.09 -14.52
N ARG A 7 17.26 3.79 -15.41
CA ARG A 7 18.53 4.45 -15.07
C ARG A 7 18.39 5.62 -14.09
N ASP A 8 17.17 6.16 -13.95
CA ASP A 8 16.85 7.28 -13.08
C ASP A 8 16.29 6.80 -11.73
N ALA A 9 16.17 5.48 -11.52
CA ALA A 9 15.58 4.86 -10.34
C ALA A 9 16.54 3.85 -9.69
N ASP A 10 16.69 3.94 -8.36
CA ASP A 10 17.40 2.91 -7.58
C ASP A 10 16.40 1.94 -6.95
N LEU A 11 16.25 0.76 -7.57
CA LEU A 11 15.39 -0.31 -7.07
C LEU A 11 15.81 -0.85 -5.70
N ASN A 12 17.06 -0.65 -5.26
CA ASN A 12 17.49 -1.15 -3.96
C ASN A 12 16.79 -0.44 -2.81
N LEU A 13 16.36 0.81 -3.03
CA LEU A 13 15.60 1.58 -2.05
C LEU A 13 14.33 0.83 -1.65
N ILE A 14 13.51 0.40 -2.61
CA ILE A 14 12.24 -0.29 -2.33
C ILE A 14 12.47 -1.75 -1.90
N LYS A 15 13.50 -2.42 -2.42
CA LYS A 15 13.82 -3.81 -2.05
C LYS A 15 14.13 -4.01 -0.57
N SER A 16 14.62 -2.96 0.09
CA SER A 16 14.90 -2.95 1.54
C SER A 16 13.69 -2.68 2.44
N LYS A 17 12.53 -2.34 1.86
CA LYS A 17 11.34 -1.91 2.60
C LYS A 17 10.34 -3.05 2.78
N LYS A 18 9.59 -2.97 3.87
CA LYS A 18 8.33 -3.71 4.05
C LYS A 18 7.22 -2.98 3.32
N VAL A 19 6.73 -3.57 2.23
CA VAL A 19 5.68 -3.00 1.39
C VAL A 19 4.36 -3.71 1.66
N LEU A 20 3.32 -2.93 1.96
CA LEU A 20 1.98 -3.44 2.20
C LEU A 20 1.02 -2.96 1.11
N ILE A 21 0.34 -3.89 0.46
CA ILE A 21 -0.72 -3.58 -0.49
C ILE A 21 -2.08 -3.70 0.20
N ILE A 22 -2.84 -2.60 0.25
CA ILE A 22 -4.15 -2.54 0.91
C ILE A 22 -5.23 -2.74 -0.15
N GLY A 23 -5.90 -3.88 -0.11
CA GLY A 23 -6.81 -4.33 -1.15
C GLY A 23 -6.13 -5.21 -2.21
N TYR A 24 -6.84 -6.23 -2.68
CA TYR A 24 -6.31 -7.23 -3.62
C TYR A 24 -7.24 -7.43 -4.83
N GLY A 25 -7.69 -6.29 -5.38
CA GLY A 25 -8.45 -6.21 -6.64
C GLY A 25 -7.52 -6.16 -7.86
N SER A 26 -7.92 -5.44 -8.90
CA SER A 26 -7.13 -5.29 -10.13
C SER A 26 -5.76 -4.65 -9.88
N GLN A 27 -5.74 -3.41 -9.35
CA GLN A 27 -4.50 -2.68 -9.05
C GLN A 27 -3.69 -3.39 -7.97
N GLY A 28 -4.31 -3.74 -6.84
CA GLY A 28 -3.60 -4.35 -5.71
C GLY A 28 -2.87 -5.64 -6.08
N ARG A 29 -3.53 -6.54 -6.82
CA ARG A 29 -2.87 -7.78 -7.27
C ARG A 29 -1.70 -7.51 -8.22
N ALA A 30 -1.86 -6.58 -9.16
CA ALA A 30 -0.79 -6.23 -10.11
C ALA A 30 0.43 -5.63 -9.39
N HIS A 31 0.21 -4.66 -8.50
CA HIS A 31 1.29 -4.05 -7.70
C HIS A 31 2.01 -5.09 -6.85
N ALA A 32 1.28 -5.95 -6.13
CA ALA A 32 1.87 -6.97 -5.27
C ALA A 32 2.77 -7.94 -6.04
N LEU A 33 2.27 -8.49 -7.15
CA LEU A 33 3.01 -9.45 -7.98
C LEU A 33 4.24 -8.79 -8.63
N ASN A 34 4.08 -7.60 -9.19
CA ASN A 34 5.19 -6.91 -9.84
C ASN A 34 6.30 -6.54 -8.85
N LEU A 35 5.95 -6.12 -7.62
CA LEU A 35 6.94 -5.84 -6.57
C LEU A 35 7.70 -7.11 -6.15
N LYS A 36 6.98 -8.21 -5.99
CA LYS A 36 7.57 -9.53 -5.68
C LYS A 36 8.53 -9.98 -6.78
N ASP A 37 8.11 -9.91 -8.04
CA ASP A 37 8.92 -10.28 -9.20
C ASP A 37 10.11 -9.33 -9.40
N SER A 38 9.97 -8.07 -8.97
CA SER A 38 11.06 -7.08 -8.94
C SER A 38 12.07 -7.32 -7.80
N GLY A 39 11.86 -8.32 -6.96
CA GLY A 39 12.79 -8.73 -5.89
C GLY A 39 12.59 -8.02 -4.56
N VAL A 40 11.44 -7.38 -4.32
CA VAL A 40 11.07 -6.88 -2.99
C VAL A 40 10.75 -8.09 -2.10
N LYS A 41 11.53 -8.25 -1.03
CA LYS A 41 11.47 -9.45 -0.19
C LYS A 41 10.26 -9.47 0.74
N GLU A 42 9.89 -8.31 1.27
CA GLU A 42 8.86 -8.15 2.28
C GLU A 42 7.61 -7.49 1.67
N VAL A 43 6.82 -8.26 0.94
CA VAL A 43 5.53 -7.82 0.39
C VAL A 43 4.38 -8.50 1.14
N GLY A 44 3.54 -7.69 1.78
CA GLY A 44 2.32 -8.14 2.48
C GLY A 44 1.05 -7.62 1.81
N VAL A 45 -0.06 -8.30 2.04
CA VAL A 45 -1.38 -7.89 1.56
C VAL A 45 -2.30 -7.67 2.77
N ALA A 46 -2.90 -6.48 2.87
CA ALA A 46 -3.89 -6.17 3.88
C ALA A 46 -5.31 -6.27 3.30
N LEU A 47 -6.17 -7.02 3.98
CA LEU A 47 -7.57 -7.21 3.62
C LEU A 47 -8.45 -7.19 4.86
N ARG A 48 -9.71 -6.78 4.70
CA ARG A 48 -10.70 -6.91 5.77
C ARG A 48 -10.92 -8.40 6.13
N PRO A 49 -11.22 -8.72 7.40
CA PRO A 49 -11.60 -10.07 7.80
C PRO A 49 -12.73 -10.64 6.92
N GLY A 50 -12.59 -11.91 6.52
CA GLY A 50 -13.56 -12.58 5.65
C GLY A 50 -13.55 -12.11 4.18
N SER A 51 -12.55 -11.34 3.74
CA SER A 51 -12.43 -10.95 2.34
C SER A 51 -12.38 -12.17 1.41
N ALA A 52 -13.20 -12.14 0.35
CA ALA A 52 -13.24 -13.19 -0.67
C ALA A 52 -11.91 -13.36 -1.41
N THR A 53 -11.07 -12.31 -1.45
CA THR A 53 -9.76 -12.34 -2.14
C THR A 53 -8.61 -12.81 -1.25
N ALA A 54 -8.83 -13.09 0.05
CA ALA A 54 -7.77 -13.53 0.96
C ALA A 54 -7.10 -14.82 0.47
N LYS A 55 -7.91 -15.85 0.16
CA LYS A 55 -7.41 -17.12 -0.40
C LYS A 55 -6.61 -16.93 -1.69
N LYS A 56 -6.97 -15.92 -2.50
CA LYS A 56 -6.27 -15.62 -3.75
C LYS A 56 -4.90 -14.99 -3.48
N ALA A 57 -4.81 -14.05 -2.55
CA ALA A 57 -3.54 -13.45 -2.13
C ALA A 57 -2.60 -14.50 -1.50
N GLU A 58 -3.14 -15.38 -0.66
CA GLU A 58 -2.41 -16.50 -0.07
C GLU A 58 -1.90 -17.48 -1.14
N ALA A 59 -2.74 -17.82 -2.13
CA ALA A 59 -2.36 -18.69 -3.25
C ALA A 59 -1.29 -18.07 -4.16
N ASP A 60 -1.29 -16.74 -4.33
CA ASP A 60 -0.22 -15.99 -5.01
C ASP A 60 1.06 -15.88 -4.13
N GLY A 61 1.02 -16.42 -2.90
CA GLY A 61 2.15 -16.53 -1.99
C GLY A 61 2.44 -15.25 -1.20
N PHE A 62 1.41 -14.48 -0.85
CA PHE A 62 1.52 -13.32 0.03
C PHE A 62 1.02 -13.62 1.44
N LYS A 63 1.67 -13.02 2.44
CA LYS A 63 1.14 -12.98 3.80
C LYS A 63 -0.05 -12.03 3.84
N VAL A 64 -1.20 -12.53 4.28
CA VAL A 64 -2.40 -11.73 4.50
C VAL A 64 -2.48 -11.29 5.97
N MET A 65 -2.83 -10.03 6.20
CA MET A 65 -3.03 -9.44 7.54
C MET A 65 -4.18 -8.43 7.53
N SER A 66 -4.61 -7.98 8.71
CA SER A 66 -5.55 -6.85 8.80
C SER A 66 -4.90 -5.54 8.38
N VAL A 67 -5.69 -4.53 8.02
CA VAL A 67 -5.17 -3.20 7.66
C VAL A 67 -4.46 -2.57 8.85
N ALA A 68 -5.04 -2.67 10.05
CA ALA A 68 -4.43 -2.15 11.27
C ALA A 68 -3.07 -2.78 11.62
N GLU A 69 -2.93 -4.10 11.47
CA GLU A 69 -1.64 -4.78 11.69
C GLU A 69 -0.62 -4.39 10.61
N GLY A 70 -1.05 -4.36 9.36
CA GLY A 70 -0.20 -3.97 8.24
C GLY A 70 0.32 -2.54 8.37
N ALA A 71 -0.52 -1.60 8.80
CA ALA A 71 -0.13 -0.21 8.98
C ALA A 71 0.98 -0.03 10.04
N LYS A 72 1.01 -0.87 11.08
CA LYS A 72 2.09 -0.87 12.08
C LYS A 72 3.38 -1.49 11.54
N TRP A 73 3.26 -2.47 10.64
CA TRP A 73 4.39 -3.26 10.15
C TRP A 73 5.11 -2.62 8.95
N ALA A 74 4.36 -1.96 8.05
CA ALA A 74 4.86 -1.49 6.76
C ALA A 74 5.77 -0.26 6.90
N ASP A 75 6.77 -0.16 6.02
CA ASP A 75 7.52 1.08 5.78
C ASP A 75 6.86 1.89 4.64
N MET A 76 6.26 1.19 3.67
CA MET A 76 5.51 1.77 2.56
C MET A 76 4.18 1.03 2.38
N MET A 77 3.10 1.78 2.25
CA MET A 77 1.77 1.24 1.96
C MET A 77 1.30 1.70 0.59
N MET A 78 0.57 0.84 -0.12
CA MET A 78 -0.14 1.20 -1.35
C MET A 78 -1.64 1.00 -1.14
N MET A 79 -2.39 2.11 -1.15
CA MET A 79 -3.84 2.10 -1.07
C MET A 79 -4.43 1.75 -2.45
N ALA A 80 -4.97 0.53 -2.57
CA ALA A 80 -5.52 -0.02 -3.81
C ALA A 80 -6.96 -0.55 -3.62
N THR A 81 -7.72 0.05 -2.70
CA THR A 81 -9.15 -0.17 -2.51
C THR A 81 -9.99 0.83 -3.33
N PRO A 82 -11.28 0.57 -3.58
CA PRO A 82 -12.18 1.55 -4.18
C PRO A 82 -12.13 2.91 -3.46
N ASP A 83 -12.12 4.00 -4.21
CA ASP A 83 -11.87 5.36 -3.72
C ASP A 83 -12.86 5.77 -2.62
N GLU A 84 -14.12 5.39 -2.75
CA GLU A 84 -15.18 5.68 -1.81
C GLU A 84 -15.00 4.99 -0.44
N LEU A 85 -14.14 3.98 -0.35
CA LEU A 85 -13.86 3.26 0.89
C LEU A 85 -12.57 3.74 1.59
N GLN A 86 -11.69 4.44 0.87
CA GLN A 86 -10.34 4.74 1.36
C GLN A 86 -10.34 5.64 2.59
N ALA A 87 -11.22 6.65 2.65
CA ALA A 87 -11.29 7.58 3.78
C ALA A 87 -11.69 6.88 5.09
N ASP A 88 -12.68 5.99 5.04
CA ASP A 88 -13.12 5.22 6.20
C ASP A 88 -12.05 4.22 6.66
N ILE A 89 -11.41 3.52 5.72
CA ILE A 89 -10.30 2.61 6.02
C ILE A 89 -9.14 3.39 6.64
N TYR A 90 -8.79 4.54 6.08
CA TYR A 90 -7.70 5.36 6.59
C TYR A 90 -7.98 5.80 8.03
N ARG A 91 -9.14 6.40 8.28
CA ARG A 91 -9.53 6.88 9.60
C ARG A 91 -9.63 5.75 10.63
N GLY A 92 -10.23 4.62 10.25
CA GLY A 92 -10.51 3.51 11.17
C GLY A 92 -9.31 2.61 11.44
N GLU A 93 -8.46 2.38 10.44
CA GLU A 93 -7.44 1.32 10.52
C GLU A 93 -6.00 1.81 10.26
N ILE A 94 -5.79 2.97 9.63
CA ILE A 94 -4.43 3.42 9.25
C ILE A 94 -3.95 4.59 10.10
N ALA A 95 -4.75 5.64 10.27
CA ALA A 95 -4.33 6.93 10.84
C ALA A 95 -3.66 6.79 12.21
N GLY A 96 -4.21 5.94 13.09
CA GLY A 96 -3.66 5.68 14.41
C GLY A 96 -2.56 4.59 14.48
N ASN A 97 -2.32 3.88 13.38
CA ASN A 97 -1.45 2.70 13.34
C ASN A 97 -0.20 2.89 12.47
N ILE A 98 -0.26 3.77 11.48
CA ILE A 98 0.87 4.11 10.61
C ILE A 98 2.00 4.74 11.43
N ARG A 99 3.23 4.27 11.23
CA ARG A 99 4.43 4.76 11.94
C ARG A 99 4.89 6.11 11.40
N ASP A 100 5.57 6.90 12.23
CA ASP A 100 6.27 8.10 11.75
C ASP A 100 7.42 7.67 10.81
N GLY A 101 7.64 8.47 9.76
CA GLY A 101 8.63 8.19 8.71
C GLY A 101 8.23 7.09 7.73
N ALA A 102 7.01 6.53 7.83
CA ALA A 102 6.46 5.65 6.81
C ALA A 102 5.92 6.46 5.62
N ALA A 103 5.66 5.78 4.51
CA ALA A 103 5.02 6.36 3.34
C ALA A 103 3.67 5.69 3.04
N ILE A 104 2.70 6.47 2.57
CA ILE A 104 1.47 5.97 1.95
C ILE A 104 1.37 6.45 0.50
N ALA A 105 1.18 5.48 -0.39
CA ALA A 105 0.97 5.69 -1.81
C ALA A 105 -0.49 5.47 -2.18
N PHE A 106 -0.97 6.20 -3.18
CA PHE A 106 -2.30 6.02 -3.77
C PHE A 106 -2.17 5.74 -5.27
N ALA A 107 -3.03 4.90 -5.83
CA ALA A 107 -3.07 4.70 -7.29
C ALA A 107 -3.84 5.82 -8.02
N HIS A 108 -4.61 6.62 -7.28
CA HIS A 108 -5.37 7.75 -7.78
C HIS A 108 -5.46 8.84 -6.71
N GLY A 109 -5.34 10.11 -7.13
CA GLY A 109 -5.22 11.24 -6.21
C GLY A 109 -6.52 11.74 -5.58
N LEU A 110 -7.68 11.12 -5.86
CA LEU A 110 -9.00 11.63 -5.47
C LEU A 110 -9.08 11.99 -3.98
N ASN A 111 -8.76 11.04 -3.10
CA ASN A 111 -8.93 11.22 -1.65
C ASN A 111 -7.99 12.27 -1.05
N VAL A 112 -6.80 12.45 -1.63
CA VAL A 112 -5.85 13.48 -1.20
C VAL A 112 -6.24 14.84 -1.78
N HIS A 113 -6.59 14.91 -3.07
CA HIS A 113 -6.91 16.14 -3.78
C HIS A 113 -8.17 16.84 -3.22
N PHE A 114 -9.18 16.06 -2.83
CA PHE A 114 -10.44 16.58 -2.28
C PHE A 114 -10.46 16.63 -0.74
N ASN A 115 -9.31 16.50 -0.08
CA ASN A 115 -9.17 16.53 1.39
C ASN A 115 -10.11 15.55 2.12
N LEU A 116 -10.38 14.38 1.52
CA LEU A 116 -11.15 13.32 2.17
C LEU A 116 -10.27 12.50 3.11
N ILE A 117 -8.97 12.48 2.84
CA ILE A 117 -7.93 11.96 3.72
C ILE A 117 -6.96 13.10 4.02
N GLU A 118 -6.74 13.36 5.31
CA GLU A 118 -5.72 14.28 5.81
C GLU A 118 -4.58 13.46 6.46
N PRO A 119 -3.47 13.25 5.74
CA PRO A 119 -2.34 12.50 6.25
C PRO A 119 -1.62 13.25 7.39
N LYS A 120 -1.05 12.52 8.35
CA LYS A 120 -0.22 13.15 9.39
C LYS A 120 1.03 13.78 8.78
N SER A 121 1.53 14.87 9.36
CA SER A 121 2.71 15.58 8.83
C SER A 121 4.02 14.80 8.93
N THR A 122 4.03 13.68 9.67
CA THR A 122 5.21 12.83 9.90
C THR A 122 5.35 11.67 8.92
N ILE A 123 4.52 11.60 7.87
CA ILE A 123 4.61 10.57 6.82
C ILE A 123 4.77 11.19 5.44
N ASP A 124 5.36 10.42 4.54
CA ASP A 124 5.39 10.76 3.13
C ASP A 124 4.08 10.33 2.45
N VAL A 125 3.60 11.16 1.54
CA VAL A 125 2.40 10.89 0.73
C VAL A 125 2.80 10.96 -0.73
N VAL A 126 2.65 9.84 -1.44
CA VAL A 126 3.07 9.72 -2.84
C VAL A 126 1.95 9.13 -3.70
N MET A 127 2.12 9.22 -5.02
CA MET A 127 1.27 8.57 -6.02
C MET A 127 2.15 8.10 -7.15
#